data_AF-A0AAN9SIH1-F1
#
_entry.id   AF-A0AAN9SIH1-F1
#
_cell.length_a   1.000
_cell.length_b   1.000
_cell.length_c   1.000
_cell.angle_alpha   90.00
_cell.angle_beta   90.00
_cell.angle_gamma   90.00
#
_symmetry.space_group_name_H-M   'P 1'
#
loop_
_entity.id
_entity.type
_entity.pdbx_description
1 polymer ?
#
loop_
_entity_poly.entity_id
_entity_poly.type
_entity_poly.pdbx_seq_one_letter_code
_entity_poly.pdbx_strand_id
1 'polypeptide(L)'
;MLGLFSESIDSVENIYYLYINKFFEHIEVKEWSSDFEYLVLGRGLKQKTWPWTMRSFRMRNLLSTVKKKSLQNRNRTSRNCISIRKELARLVEQKQEEVTDEGFSIKSSAPSHTHGVQPLGNLYLSPCSVNSRDTGLGNLRTLSDELVLDILGFLDASSLRVLATVSKSFYVFTNHEPLWRNLVLENLLEGFQYKGSWKSTYVSACYPSFDFSANALGCFKVRDFYSDYLFQSWLCANLEMKPEWLERDNVVRKRGISVEEFVLNFEEPNKPVLLEGCIDNWGALRKWDRDYLVQLCGDVKFAVGPVEMKLGDYFRYSDQVREERPLYLFDPKFAEKVPKLGDEYEVPVYFSEDLFGVLGNERPDYRWIIMGPAGSGSSFHVDPNSTSAWNAVIKGSKKWILFPPDVIPPGVHPSPDGAEVASPVSIIEWFMNFYGATKNWKKKPIECVCKAGEVIFVPNGWWHLVINLEESIAITQNYVSRRNLLNVLDFLRRPNASTLVSGTRDRVNLYDKFKNAIEASFPGEIDELSRKEEERKIQQRKLSFWDSVADTNMGAFKFSF
;
A
#
# COMPACT_ATOMS: atom_id res chain seq x y z
N MET A 1 -14.99 -53.67 -5.46
CA MET A 1 -13.75 -53.92 -4.71
C MET A 1 -13.19 -52.57 -4.31
N LEU A 2 -13.31 -52.28 -3.01
CA LEU A 2 -12.79 -51.11 -2.31
C LEU A 2 -11.26 -51.22 -2.16
N GLY A 3 -10.56 -50.09 -2.02
CA GLY A 3 -9.28 -50.06 -1.31
C GLY A 3 -8.23 -49.05 -1.79
N LEU A 4 -8.09 -47.97 -1.02
CA LEU A 4 -6.84 -47.36 -0.52
C LEU A 4 -5.81 -46.80 -1.53
N PHE A 5 -5.54 -45.49 -1.45
CA PHE A 5 -4.22 -44.94 -1.06
C PHE A 5 -4.36 -43.44 -0.73
N SER A 6 -4.18 -43.14 0.55
CA SER A 6 -3.80 -41.83 1.10
C SER A 6 -2.27 -41.78 1.26
N GLU A 7 -1.68 -40.59 1.09
CA GLU A 7 -0.59 -40.00 1.89
C GLU A 7 0.52 -39.25 1.10
N SER A 8 0.82 -38.06 1.66
CA SER A 8 2.08 -37.29 1.65
C SER A 8 2.45 -36.42 0.44
N ILE A 9 2.14 -35.12 0.55
CA ILE A 9 2.85 -34.01 -0.10
C ILE A 9 3.63 -33.32 1.02
N ASP A 10 4.87 -33.76 1.25
CA ASP A 10 5.79 -33.23 2.27
C ASP A 10 7.25 -33.27 1.78
N SER A 11 7.52 -32.83 0.54
CA SER A 11 8.86 -32.95 -0.05
C SER A 11 9.41 -31.71 -0.78
N VAL A 12 8.75 -30.55 -0.70
CA VAL A 12 9.25 -29.35 -1.39
C VAL A 12 10.09 -28.44 -0.47
N GLU A 13 9.82 -28.38 0.83
CA GLU A 13 10.55 -27.51 1.77
C GLU A 13 11.95 -28.03 2.15
N ASN A 14 12.15 -29.36 2.22
CA ASN A 14 13.45 -29.94 2.58
C ASN A 14 14.52 -29.80 1.47
N ILE A 15 14.12 -29.60 0.21
CA ILE A 15 15.07 -29.47 -0.91
C ILE A 15 15.69 -28.06 -0.95
N TYR A 16 14.96 -27.01 -0.53
CA TYR A 16 15.48 -25.65 -0.46
C TYR A 16 16.53 -25.46 0.65
N TYR A 17 16.30 -26.05 1.82
CA TYR A 17 17.25 -25.99 2.94
C TYR A 17 18.58 -26.71 2.66
N LEU A 18 18.52 -27.86 1.96
CA LEU A 18 19.71 -28.63 1.58
C LEU A 18 20.53 -27.97 0.46
N TYR A 19 19.90 -27.22 -0.46
CA TYR A 19 20.61 -26.51 -1.52
C TYR A 19 21.32 -25.23 -1.03
N ILE A 20 20.72 -24.51 -0.07
CA ILE A 20 21.33 -23.32 0.54
C ILE A 20 22.58 -23.69 1.34
N ASN A 21 22.54 -24.76 2.15
CA ASN A 21 23.72 -25.20 2.90
C ASN A 21 24.86 -25.72 2.00
N LYS A 22 24.53 -26.41 0.89
CA LYS A 22 25.54 -26.80 -0.12
C LYS A 22 26.12 -25.61 -0.90
N PHE A 23 25.39 -24.50 -1.03
CA PHE A 23 25.85 -23.30 -1.72
C PHE A 23 26.94 -22.56 -0.92
N PHE A 24 26.91 -22.64 0.41
CA PHE A 24 27.91 -21.99 1.28
C PHE A 24 29.17 -22.81 1.55
N GLU A 25 29.16 -24.13 1.31
CA GLU A 25 30.38 -24.97 1.40
C GLU A 25 31.42 -24.68 0.30
N HIS A 26 31.08 -23.93 -0.74
CA HIS A 26 32.00 -23.59 -1.85
C HIS A 26 32.67 -22.21 -1.74
N ILE A 27 32.52 -21.52 -0.61
CA ILE A 27 33.30 -20.33 -0.28
C ILE A 27 34.36 -20.77 0.74
N GLU A 28 35.60 -21.03 0.29
CA GLU A 28 36.73 -21.32 1.18
C GLU A 28 36.99 -20.12 2.11
N VAL A 29 36.47 -20.20 3.33
CA VAL A 29 37.00 -19.48 4.49
C VAL A 29 37.57 -20.53 5.43
N LYS A 30 38.89 -20.54 5.54
CA LYS A 30 39.64 -21.45 6.42
C LYS A 30 39.30 -21.20 7.88
N GLU A 31 38.95 -22.30 8.55
CA GLU A 31 39.03 -22.60 9.99
C GLU A 31 38.39 -21.62 10.98
N TRP A 32 37.46 -22.11 11.80
CA TRP A 32 37.73 -22.42 13.21
C TRP A 32 36.62 -23.33 13.81
N SER A 33 37.10 -24.44 14.37
CA SER A 33 36.63 -25.28 15.50
C SER A 33 35.17 -25.22 15.96
N SER A 34 34.57 -26.42 15.95
CA SER A 34 33.45 -26.94 16.71
C SER A 34 33.17 -26.30 18.08
N ASP A 35 31.96 -25.77 18.23
CA ASP A 35 31.08 -25.88 19.40
C ASP A 35 29.70 -25.30 19.03
N PHE A 36 28.86 -26.10 18.36
CA PHE A 36 27.47 -25.71 18.02
C PHE A 36 26.50 -26.89 18.04
N GLU A 37 26.54 -27.68 19.12
CA GLU A 37 25.45 -28.57 19.49
C GLU A 37 25.04 -28.22 20.91
N TYR A 38 24.12 -27.26 21.07
CA TYR A 38 23.17 -27.09 22.18
C TYR A 38 22.54 -25.69 22.09
N LEU A 39 21.68 -25.43 21.10
CA LEU A 39 20.76 -24.28 21.11
C LEU A 39 19.63 -24.35 20.06
N VAL A 40 19.13 -25.55 19.74
CA VAL A 40 18.05 -25.74 18.72
C VAL A 40 16.66 -26.04 19.32
N LEU A 41 16.50 -26.17 20.64
CA LEU A 41 15.20 -26.53 21.25
C LEU A 41 14.47 -25.38 21.96
N GLY A 42 14.51 -24.17 21.41
CA GLY A 42 13.96 -23.00 22.13
C GLY A 42 13.43 -21.84 21.28
N ARG A 43 13.00 -22.05 20.03
CA ARG A 43 12.29 -21.00 19.28
C ARG A 43 11.11 -21.60 18.53
N GLY A 44 9.91 -21.35 19.05
CA GLY A 44 8.67 -21.66 18.37
C GLY A 44 8.61 -20.92 17.03
N LEU A 45 8.53 -21.71 15.95
CA LEU A 45 8.16 -21.25 14.62
C LEU A 45 6.79 -20.57 14.69
N LYS A 46 6.78 -19.23 14.74
CA LYS A 46 5.63 -18.48 14.26
C LYS A 46 5.79 -18.35 12.75
N GLN A 47 5.07 -19.20 12.01
CA GLN A 47 4.73 -18.93 10.62
C GLN A 47 4.15 -17.50 10.54
N LYS A 48 4.91 -16.59 9.94
CA LYS A 48 4.40 -15.33 9.41
C LYS A 48 4.66 -15.36 7.92
N THR A 49 3.69 -15.90 7.20
CA THR A 49 3.59 -15.80 5.75
C THR A 49 3.33 -14.33 5.40
N TRP A 50 4.27 -13.71 4.70
CA TRP A 50 4.03 -12.51 3.90
C TRP A 50 3.83 -13.01 2.46
N PRO A 51 2.69 -12.78 1.80
CA PRO A 51 2.46 -13.37 0.49
C PRO A 51 3.18 -12.53 -0.58
N TRP A 52 4.34 -13.02 -1.02
CA TRP A 52 4.97 -12.62 -2.28
C TRP A 52 5.06 -13.84 -3.19
N THR A 53 4.09 -13.96 -4.10
CA THR A 53 4.29 -14.68 -5.37
C THR A 53 3.54 -13.92 -6.47
N MET A 54 4.22 -12.98 -7.14
CA MET A 54 3.68 -12.37 -8.35
C MET A 54 4.14 -13.18 -9.57
N ARG A 55 3.19 -13.79 -10.29
CA ARG A 55 3.46 -14.37 -11.61
C ARG A 55 3.72 -13.22 -12.59
N SER A 56 4.95 -13.13 -13.10
CA SER A 56 5.37 -12.18 -14.13
C SER A 56 4.41 -12.20 -15.34
N PHE A 57 3.83 -11.05 -15.70
CA PHE A 57 3.06 -10.91 -16.93
C PHE A 57 3.96 -10.43 -18.07
N ARG A 58 4.07 -11.24 -19.13
CA ARG A 58 4.74 -10.86 -20.38
C ARG A 58 3.89 -9.83 -21.14
N MET A 59 4.44 -8.65 -21.43
CA MET A 59 3.91 -7.77 -22.48
C MET A 59 3.89 -8.52 -23.82
N ARG A 60 2.70 -8.72 -24.40
CA ARG A 60 2.56 -9.13 -25.80
C ARG A 60 2.58 -7.88 -26.67
N ASN A 61 3.67 -7.68 -27.40
CA ASN A 61 3.74 -6.68 -28.46
C ASN A 61 2.78 -7.03 -29.60
N LEU A 62 1.81 -6.14 -29.86
CA LEU A 62 1.11 -6.05 -31.14
C LEU A 62 2.06 -5.40 -32.16
N LEU A 63 2.69 -6.22 -33.00
CA LEU A 63 3.31 -5.75 -34.24
C LEU A 63 2.65 -6.47 -35.41
N SER A 64 1.77 -5.74 -36.10
CA SER A 64 1.20 -6.13 -37.38
C SER A 64 2.27 -6.07 -38.47
N THR A 65 2.58 -7.24 -39.03
CA THR A 65 2.84 -7.52 -40.46
C THR A 65 3.50 -6.43 -41.31
N VAL A 66 4.83 -6.50 -41.47
CA VAL A 66 5.51 -5.98 -42.68
C VAL A 66 6.38 -7.09 -43.27
N LYS A 67 6.04 -7.48 -44.50
CA LYS A 67 6.69 -8.55 -45.28
C LYS A 67 8.14 -8.20 -45.61
N LYS A 68 9.04 -9.18 -45.45
CA LYS A 68 10.38 -9.23 -46.02
C LYS A 68 10.33 -9.10 -47.55
N LYS A 69 11.11 -8.20 -48.12
CA LYS A 69 11.75 -8.38 -49.43
C LYS A 69 13.25 -8.18 -49.28
N SER A 70 14.00 -9.25 -49.54
CA SER A 70 15.42 -9.19 -49.82
C SER A 70 15.65 -8.56 -51.20
N LEU A 71 16.67 -7.73 -51.35
CA LEU A 71 17.52 -7.69 -52.54
C LEU A 71 18.77 -6.85 -52.31
N GLN A 72 19.85 -7.36 -52.89
CA GLN A 72 21.22 -6.88 -52.87
C GLN A 72 21.36 -5.43 -53.34
N ASN A 73 22.16 -4.63 -52.65
CA ASN A 73 23.28 -3.91 -53.28
C ASN A 73 24.17 -3.23 -52.23
N ARG A 74 25.41 -3.72 -52.13
CA ARG A 74 26.53 -3.00 -51.51
C ARG A 74 26.97 -1.87 -52.46
N ASN A 75 27.47 -0.80 -51.86
CA ASN A 75 28.13 0.37 -52.48
C ASN A 75 27.23 1.57 -52.81
N ARG A 76 26.87 2.36 -51.78
CA ARG A 76 26.78 3.84 -51.80
C ARG A 76 26.38 4.37 -50.40
N THR A 77 27.29 4.28 -49.43
CA THR A 77 27.03 4.72 -48.04
C THR A 77 28.12 5.66 -47.56
N SER A 78 27.83 6.96 -47.63
CA SER A 78 28.54 7.98 -46.83
C SER A 78 27.80 9.33 -46.88
N ARG A 79 27.19 9.71 -48.00
CA ARG A 79 26.52 11.03 -48.13
C ARG A 79 25.03 11.06 -47.73
N ASN A 80 24.28 9.95 -47.87
CA ASN A 80 22.86 9.92 -47.48
C ASN A 80 22.60 9.84 -45.96
N CYS A 81 23.53 9.30 -45.17
CA CYS A 81 23.36 9.23 -43.71
C CYS A 81 23.43 10.60 -43.01
N ILE A 82 24.11 11.58 -43.61
CA ILE A 82 24.22 12.94 -43.07
C ILE A 82 22.93 13.73 -43.32
N SER A 83 22.29 13.52 -44.49
CA SER A 83 21.00 14.15 -44.82
C SER A 83 19.89 13.64 -43.90
N ILE A 84 19.81 12.33 -43.70
CA ILE A 84 18.80 11.70 -42.84
C ILE A 84 18.97 12.12 -41.37
N ARG A 85 20.21 12.26 -40.87
CA ARG A 85 20.44 12.75 -39.50
C ARG A 85 20.04 14.22 -39.31
N LYS A 86 20.26 15.08 -40.31
CA LYS A 86 19.81 16.49 -40.24
C LYS A 86 18.29 16.62 -40.33
N GLU A 87 17.65 15.74 -41.08
CA GLU A 87 16.19 15.72 -41.24
C GLU A 87 15.50 15.12 -40.00
N LEU A 88 16.07 14.09 -39.38
CA LEU A 88 15.67 13.59 -38.06
C LEU A 88 15.90 14.63 -36.95
N ALA A 89 17.02 15.36 -36.96
CA ALA A 89 17.26 16.43 -36.00
C ALA A 89 16.25 17.57 -36.11
N ARG A 90 15.88 17.97 -37.34
CA ARG A 90 14.81 18.95 -37.58
C ARG A 90 13.42 18.44 -37.19
N LEU A 91 13.14 17.16 -37.39
CA LEU A 91 11.88 16.53 -36.95
C LEU A 91 11.80 16.38 -35.42
N VAL A 92 12.95 16.29 -34.74
CA VAL A 92 13.03 16.31 -33.26
C VAL A 92 12.87 17.74 -32.73
N GLU A 93 13.49 18.74 -33.37
CA GLU A 93 13.31 20.16 -33.04
C GLU A 93 11.86 20.64 -33.31
N GLN A 94 11.26 20.25 -34.44
CA GLN A 94 9.86 20.61 -34.76
C GLN A 94 8.83 19.85 -33.91
N LYS A 95 9.17 18.69 -33.34
CA LYS A 95 8.32 18.01 -32.34
C LYS A 95 8.48 18.59 -30.94
N GLN A 96 9.59 19.26 -30.63
CA GLN A 96 9.81 19.85 -29.31
C GLN A 96 8.94 21.08 -29.03
N GLU A 97 8.38 21.72 -30.06
CA GLU A 97 7.47 22.87 -29.90
C GLU A 97 5.98 22.49 -29.71
N GLU A 98 5.61 21.20 -29.83
CA GLU A 98 4.23 20.71 -29.64
C GLU A 98 4.12 19.47 -28.71
N VAL A 99 5.14 19.17 -27.90
CA VAL A 99 4.99 18.20 -26.80
C VAL A 99 4.46 18.93 -25.58
N THR A 100 3.15 18.86 -25.36
CA THR A 100 2.61 18.96 -24.00
C THR A 100 3.40 18.00 -23.13
N ASP A 101 3.95 18.50 -22.02
CA ASP A 101 4.84 17.80 -21.10
C ASP A 101 4.15 16.56 -20.47
N GLU A 102 4.02 15.46 -21.22
CA GLU A 102 3.39 14.20 -20.78
C GLU A 102 4.32 13.36 -19.89
N GLY A 103 5.52 13.87 -19.60
CA GLY A 103 6.56 13.21 -18.82
C GLY A 103 6.22 13.03 -17.33
N PHE A 104 7.09 12.31 -16.64
CA PHE A 104 7.09 12.19 -15.18
C PHE A 104 8.09 13.19 -14.60
N SER A 105 7.66 14.04 -13.67
CA SER A 105 8.53 15.00 -12.99
C SER A 105 9.07 14.43 -11.69
N ILE A 106 10.36 14.68 -11.43
CA ILE A 106 11.05 14.25 -10.22
C ILE A 106 11.14 15.46 -9.27
N LYS A 107 10.97 15.21 -7.96
CA LYS A 107 11.11 16.21 -6.91
C LYS A 107 12.43 16.96 -7.06
N SER A 108 12.41 18.28 -6.96
CA SER A 108 13.62 19.12 -6.99
C SER A 108 14.66 18.75 -5.91
N SER A 109 14.19 18.16 -4.80
CA SER A 109 15.01 17.65 -3.70
C SER A 109 15.49 16.20 -3.87
N ALA A 110 15.16 15.55 -4.99
CA ALA A 110 15.51 14.16 -5.22
C ALA A 110 17.04 13.98 -5.27
N PRO A 111 17.60 13.07 -4.46
CA PRO A 111 19.02 12.78 -4.52
C PRO A 111 19.34 12.10 -5.86
N SER A 112 20.54 12.36 -6.39
CA SER A 112 21.05 11.58 -7.52
C SER A 112 20.98 10.08 -7.18
N HIS A 113 20.44 9.27 -8.09
CA HIS A 113 20.23 7.84 -7.88
C HIS A 113 21.46 7.20 -7.23
N THR A 114 21.20 6.55 -6.07
CA THR A 114 22.23 5.90 -5.27
C THR A 114 22.85 4.74 -6.04
N HIS A 115 24.16 4.54 -5.94
CA HIS A 115 24.88 3.44 -6.58
C HIS A 115 24.86 3.35 -8.11
N GLY A 116 24.22 4.27 -8.84
CA GLY A 116 24.29 4.37 -10.31
C GLY A 116 23.35 3.46 -11.11
N VAL A 117 22.29 2.93 -10.50
CA VAL A 117 21.26 2.13 -11.21
C VAL A 117 20.49 3.02 -12.19
N GLN A 118 20.20 2.45 -13.36
CA GLN A 118 19.42 3.08 -14.42
C GLN A 118 18.28 2.17 -14.88
N PRO A 119 17.23 2.70 -15.52
CA PRO A 119 16.18 1.89 -16.13
C PRO A 119 16.74 0.91 -17.16
N LEU A 120 16.17 -0.29 -17.23
CA LEU A 120 16.61 -1.35 -18.16
C LEU A 120 16.54 -0.89 -19.62
N GLY A 121 15.56 -0.05 -19.95
CA GLY A 121 15.42 0.56 -21.28
C GLY A 121 16.69 1.28 -21.77
N ASN A 122 17.49 1.86 -20.86
CA ASN A 122 18.71 2.58 -21.21
C ASN A 122 19.80 1.66 -21.77
N LEU A 123 19.76 0.36 -21.46
CA LEU A 123 20.68 -0.62 -22.01
C LEU A 123 20.62 -0.68 -23.54
N TYR A 124 19.44 -0.46 -24.14
CA TYR A 124 19.27 -0.44 -25.60
C TYR A 124 19.96 0.75 -26.28
N LEU A 125 20.17 1.84 -25.54
CA LEU A 125 20.81 3.07 -26.01
C LEU A 125 22.30 3.13 -25.63
N SER A 126 22.73 2.23 -24.75
CA SER A 126 24.09 2.17 -24.27
C SER A 126 25.05 1.78 -25.41
N PRO A 127 26.22 2.46 -25.53
CA PRO A 127 27.27 2.02 -26.44
C PRO A 127 27.88 0.67 -26.01
N CYS A 128 27.72 0.29 -24.73
CA CYS A 128 28.09 -1.01 -24.20
C CYS A 128 26.88 -1.96 -24.25
N SER A 129 27.02 -3.09 -24.94
CA SER A 129 25.97 -4.13 -25.03
C SER A 129 25.86 -5.02 -23.79
N VAL A 130 26.59 -4.70 -22.71
CA VAL A 130 26.71 -5.54 -21.52
C VAL A 130 26.18 -4.78 -20.31
N ASN A 131 25.29 -5.41 -19.56
CA ASN A 131 24.80 -4.90 -18.29
C ASN A 131 25.77 -5.29 -17.16
N SER A 132 26.29 -4.31 -16.41
CA SER A 132 27.13 -4.53 -15.24
C SER A 132 26.45 -5.43 -14.21
N ARG A 133 25.12 -5.38 -14.14
CA ARG A 133 24.30 -6.26 -13.31
C ARG A 133 24.61 -7.73 -13.59
N ASP A 134 24.61 -8.14 -14.86
CA ASP A 134 24.79 -9.54 -15.26
C ASP A 134 26.24 -10.01 -15.10
N THR A 135 27.20 -9.16 -15.43
CA THR A 135 28.62 -9.51 -15.27
C THR A 135 29.03 -9.63 -13.81
N GLY A 136 28.51 -8.76 -12.94
CA GLY A 136 28.81 -8.84 -11.51
C GLY A 136 28.03 -9.92 -10.76
N LEU A 137 26.89 -10.42 -11.27
CA LEU A 137 26.17 -11.56 -10.69
C LEU A 137 26.69 -12.92 -11.19
N GLY A 138 27.40 -12.95 -12.32
CA GLY A 138 27.95 -14.18 -12.88
C GLY A 138 26.84 -15.20 -13.19
N ASN A 139 26.92 -16.38 -12.57
CA ASN A 139 25.92 -17.45 -12.78
C ASN A 139 24.54 -17.11 -12.20
N LEU A 140 24.46 -16.21 -11.22
CA LEU A 140 23.19 -15.77 -10.63
C LEU A 140 22.43 -14.79 -11.53
N ARG A 141 23.00 -14.40 -12.68
CA ARG A 141 22.35 -13.47 -13.61
C ARG A 141 21.00 -13.98 -14.14
N THR A 142 20.74 -15.28 -14.07
CA THR A 142 19.48 -15.90 -14.53
C THR A 142 18.31 -15.61 -13.60
N LEU A 143 18.58 -15.26 -12.34
CA LEU A 143 17.56 -14.88 -11.37
C LEU A 143 17.02 -13.48 -11.67
N SER A 144 15.76 -13.21 -11.36
CA SER A 144 15.22 -11.85 -11.38
C SER A 144 15.81 -11.02 -10.22
N ASP A 145 15.77 -9.69 -10.34
CA ASP A 145 16.27 -8.81 -9.29
C ASP A 145 15.47 -8.94 -7.99
N GLU A 146 14.16 -9.19 -8.10
CA GLU A 146 13.27 -9.55 -7.00
C GLU A 146 13.77 -10.80 -6.25
N LEU A 147 14.00 -11.91 -6.97
CA LEU A 147 14.47 -13.16 -6.35
C LEU A 147 15.87 -13.01 -5.73
N VAL A 148 16.76 -12.21 -6.35
CA VAL A 148 18.06 -11.90 -5.75
C VAL A 148 17.86 -11.16 -4.42
N LEU A 149 16.99 -10.16 -4.37
CA LEU A 149 16.71 -9.44 -3.13
C LEU A 149 16.02 -10.30 -2.08
N ASP A 150 15.10 -11.18 -2.47
CA ASP A 150 14.46 -12.13 -1.54
C ASP A 150 15.51 -13.04 -0.89
N ILE A 151 16.43 -13.61 -1.68
CA ILE A 151 17.54 -14.42 -1.17
C ILE A 151 18.40 -13.61 -0.20
N LEU A 152 18.76 -12.38 -0.58
CA LEU A 152 19.56 -11.49 0.27
C LEU A 152 18.81 -11.07 1.54
N GLY A 153 17.47 -11.04 1.52
CA GLY A 153 16.61 -10.72 2.66
C GLY A 153 16.70 -11.74 3.80
N PHE A 154 17.15 -12.96 3.53
CA PHE A 154 17.40 -13.98 4.57
C PHE A 154 18.77 -13.83 5.26
N LEU A 155 19.61 -12.93 4.78
CA LEU A 155 20.98 -12.77 5.28
C LEU A 155 21.07 -11.74 6.40
N ASP A 156 22.00 -11.99 7.32
CA ASP A 156 22.33 -11.02 8.36
C ASP A 156 23.19 -9.86 7.83
N ALA A 157 23.33 -8.80 8.63
CA ALA A 157 24.11 -7.62 8.26
C ALA A 157 25.57 -7.95 7.94
N SER A 158 26.16 -8.94 8.62
CA SER A 158 27.55 -9.38 8.41
C SER A 158 27.73 -9.98 7.02
N SER A 159 26.83 -10.87 6.62
CA SER A 159 26.83 -11.54 5.32
C SER A 159 26.58 -10.54 4.18
N LEU A 160 25.63 -9.62 4.35
CA LEU A 160 25.39 -8.54 3.38
C LEU A 160 26.64 -7.67 3.18
N ARG A 161 27.37 -7.36 4.25
CA ARG A 161 28.62 -6.58 4.16
C ARG A 161 29.70 -7.34 3.40
N VAL A 162 29.88 -8.63 3.65
CA VAL A 162 30.85 -9.45 2.91
C VAL A 162 30.50 -9.49 1.43
N LEU A 163 29.23 -9.78 1.10
CA LEU A 163 28.76 -9.81 -0.29
C LEU A 163 28.94 -8.47 -1.00
N ALA A 164 28.75 -7.35 -0.32
CA ALA A 164 28.97 -6.02 -0.88
C ALA A 164 30.38 -5.82 -1.45
N THR A 165 31.36 -6.62 -1.01
CA THR A 165 32.76 -6.57 -1.48
C THR A 165 33.08 -7.55 -2.61
N VAL A 166 32.18 -8.50 -2.91
CA VAL A 166 32.41 -9.57 -3.88
C VAL A 166 32.36 -9.07 -5.33
N SER A 167 31.40 -8.21 -5.65
CA SER A 167 31.25 -7.67 -7.00
C SER A 167 30.52 -6.33 -7.01
N LYS A 168 30.62 -5.60 -8.13
CA LYS A 168 29.87 -4.36 -8.35
C LYS A 168 28.36 -4.59 -8.27
N SER A 169 27.85 -5.74 -8.72
CA SER A 169 26.42 -6.03 -8.63
C SER A 169 25.98 -6.27 -7.21
N PHE A 170 26.71 -7.12 -6.46
CA PHE A 170 26.38 -7.33 -5.05
C PHE A 170 26.53 -6.05 -4.24
N TYR A 171 27.48 -5.18 -4.56
CA TYR A 171 27.55 -3.85 -3.96
C TYR A 171 26.23 -3.06 -4.15
N VAL A 172 25.64 -3.07 -5.35
CA VAL A 172 24.33 -2.42 -5.58
C VAL A 172 23.23 -3.11 -4.78
N PHE A 173 23.05 -4.42 -4.95
CA PHE A 173 21.95 -5.17 -4.32
C PHE A 173 21.98 -5.12 -2.79
N THR A 174 23.14 -5.32 -2.18
CA THR A 174 23.29 -5.34 -0.72
C THR A 174 23.13 -3.96 -0.09
N ASN A 175 23.15 -2.88 -0.86
CA ASN A 175 22.85 -1.52 -0.38
C ASN A 175 21.40 -1.11 -0.69
N HIS A 176 20.55 -2.03 -1.15
CA HIS A 176 19.12 -1.78 -1.29
C HIS A 176 18.49 -1.52 0.09
N GLU A 177 17.91 -0.33 0.27
CA GLU A 177 17.42 0.19 1.56
C GLU A 177 16.44 -0.75 2.29
N PRO A 178 15.46 -1.40 1.62
CA PRO A 178 14.56 -2.37 2.26
C PRO A 178 15.24 -3.52 3.02
N LEU A 179 16.41 -4.00 2.58
CA LEU A 179 17.15 -5.05 3.30
C LEU A 179 17.55 -4.55 4.70
N TRP A 180 18.12 -3.34 4.76
CA TRP A 180 18.55 -2.74 6.02
C TRP A 180 17.37 -2.27 6.87
N ARG A 181 16.28 -1.82 6.23
CA ARG A 181 15.04 -1.47 6.93
C ARG A 181 14.53 -2.66 7.72
N ASN A 182 14.43 -3.83 7.09
CA ASN A 182 13.96 -5.04 7.77
C ASN A 182 14.90 -5.41 8.93
N LEU A 183 16.22 -5.38 8.72
CA LEU A 183 17.19 -5.64 9.78
C LEU A 183 17.06 -4.67 10.97
N VAL A 184 16.78 -3.38 10.74
CA VAL A 184 16.53 -2.40 11.82
C VAL A 184 15.24 -2.74 12.55
N LEU A 185 14.14 -2.89 11.80
CA LEU A 185 12.82 -3.06 12.40
C LEU A 185 12.67 -4.39 13.14
N GLU A 186 13.36 -5.45 12.69
CA GLU A 186 13.30 -6.78 13.32
C GLU A 186 14.27 -6.95 14.48
N ASN A 187 15.51 -6.44 14.36
CA ASN A 187 16.55 -6.71 15.36
C ASN A 187 16.65 -5.65 16.44
N LEU A 188 16.37 -4.39 16.10
CA LEU A 188 16.50 -3.29 17.05
C LEU A 188 15.18 -3.04 17.78
N LEU A 189 14.04 -3.23 17.08
CA LEU A 189 12.64 -3.04 17.54
C LEU A 189 12.34 -1.64 18.11
N GLU A 190 13.12 -1.17 19.07
CA GLU A 190 12.98 0.10 19.77
C GLU A 190 14.32 0.82 19.94
N GLY A 191 14.28 2.14 20.14
CA GLY A 191 15.43 2.93 20.58
C GLY A 191 16.45 3.29 19.49
N PHE A 192 16.19 2.97 18.23
CA PHE A 192 17.00 3.47 17.12
C PHE A 192 16.64 4.91 16.75
N GLN A 193 17.60 5.63 16.19
CA GLN A 193 17.36 6.95 15.58
C GLN A 193 17.69 6.88 14.11
N TYR A 194 16.75 7.28 13.25
CA TYR A 194 16.98 7.31 11.82
C TYR A 194 18.10 8.29 11.44
N LYS A 195 19.06 7.82 10.64
CA LYS A 195 20.27 8.55 10.22
C LYS A 195 20.30 8.76 8.71
N GLY A 196 19.19 9.22 8.13
CA GLY A 196 19.06 9.51 6.69
C GLY A 196 19.00 8.29 5.75
N SER A 197 19.50 7.13 6.17
CA SER A 197 19.32 5.84 5.49
C SER A 197 19.20 4.70 6.49
N TRP A 198 18.55 3.61 6.10
CA TRP A 198 18.36 2.43 6.95
C TRP A 198 19.67 1.72 7.26
N LYS A 199 20.60 1.66 6.30
CA LYS A 199 21.93 1.11 6.54
C LYS A 199 22.71 1.93 7.58
N SER A 200 22.72 3.25 7.46
CA SER A 200 23.40 4.13 8.40
C SER A 200 22.75 4.07 9.79
N THR A 201 21.43 3.93 9.82
CA THR A 201 20.66 3.72 11.05
C THR A 201 21.06 2.42 11.74
N TYR A 202 21.12 1.30 11.01
CA TYR A 202 21.54 0.00 11.55
C TYR A 202 22.95 0.06 12.11
N VAL A 203 23.91 0.56 11.34
CA VAL A 203 25.31 0.61 11.74
C VAL A 203 25.51 1.58 12.91
N SER A 204 24.83 2.73 12.94
CA SER A 204 24.91 3.66 14.08
C SER A 204 24.37 3.05 15.37
N ALA A 205 23.31 2.24 15.27
CA ALA A 205 22.72 1.58 16.44
C ALA A 205 23.60 0.42 16.95
N CYS A 206 24.15 -0.40 16.04
CA CYS A 206 24.98 -1.55 16.41
C CYS A 206 26.43 -1.17 16.74
N TYR A 207 26.94 -0.06 16.19
CA TYR A 207 28.32 0.39 16.36
C TYR A 207 28.40 1.90 16.66
N PRO A 208 27.97 2.35 17.86
CA PRO A 208 27.86 3.78 18.18
C PRO A 208 29.19 4.55 18.18
N SER A 209 30.32 3.85 18.33
CA SER A 209 31.67 4.44 18.27
C SER A 209 32.14 4.74 16.84
N PHE A 210 31.39 4.31 15.82
CA PHE A 210 31.73 4.56 14.42
C PHE A 210 31.29 5.97 14.00
N ASP A 211 32.27 6.83 13.70
CA ASP A 211 31.99 8.20 13.26
C ASP A 211 31.53 8.22 11.79
N PHE A 212 30.25 8.53 11.59
CA PHE A 212 29.65 8.72 10.28
C PHE A 212 30.02 10.04 9.61
N SER A 213 30.44 11.06 10.38
CA SER A 213 30.75 12.39 9.83
C SER A 213 32.01 12.38 8.95
N ALA A 214 32.92 11.44 9.18
CA ALA A 214 34.12 11.22 8.37
C ALA A 214 33.85 10.52 7.02
N ASN A 215 32.69 9.88 6.84
CA ASN A 215 32.37 9.05 5.67
C ASN A 215 31.44 9.75 4.66
N ALA A 216 31.54 11.08 4.55
CA ALA A 216 31.07 11.85 3.39
C ALA A 216 31.83 11.51 2.08
N LEU A 217 32.49 10.35 2.01
CA LEU A 217 32.98 9.76 0.77
C LEU A 217 31.75 9.43 -0.09
N GLY A 218 31.60 10.15 -1.19
CA GLY A 218 30.49 9.97 -2.13
C GLY A 218 30.28 8.50 -2.43
N CYS A 219 29.03 8.06 -2.29
CA CYS A 219 28.62 6.68 -2.58
C CYS A 219 29.21 6.22 -3.92
N PHE A 220 29.95 5.11 -3.92
CA PHE A 220 30.49 4.53 -5.15
C PHE A 220 29.34 4.27 -6.12
N LYS A 221 29.45 4.77 -7.36
CA LYS A 221 28.45 4.60 -8.42
C LYS A 221 28.96 3.59 -9.43
N VAL A 222 28.20 2.52 -9.61
CA VAL A 222 28.44 1.51 -10.64
C VAL A 222 27.95 2.07 -11.97
N ARG A 223 28.81 2.05 -12.99
CA ARG A 223 28.44 2.42 -14.36
C ARG A 223 27.74 1.25 -15.05
N ASP A 224 26.87 1.58 -16.00
CA ASP A 224 26.22 0.61 -16.88
C ASP A 224 25.44 -0.48 -16.11
N PHE A 225 24.88 -0.13 -14.96
CA PHE A 225 24.04 -1.02 -14.17
C PHE A 225 22.58 -0.69 -14.43
N TYR A 226 21.87 -1.62 -15.07
CA TYR A 226 20.50 -1.40 -15.51
C TYR A 226 19.55 -2.39 -14.85
N SER A 227 18.51 -1.88 -14.17
CA SER A 227 17.48 -2.67 -13.48
C SER A 227 16.22 -1.82 -13.30
N ASP A 228 15.11 -2.24 -13.89
CA ASP A 228 13.82 -1.55 -13.66
C ASP A 228 13.35 -1.73 -12.22
N TYR A 229 13.52 -2.92 -11.64
CA TYR A 229 13.07 -3.23 -10.29
C TYR A 229 13.75 -2.35 -9.24
N LEU A 230 15.08 -2.28 -9.25
CA LEU A 230 15.85 -1.48 -8.30
C LEU A 230 15.66 0.03 -8.55
N PHE A 231 15.49 0.45 -9.80
CA PHE A 231 15.24 1.84 -10.14
C PHE A 231 13.84 2.30 -9.74
N GLN A 232 12.83 1.42 -9.82
CA GLN A 232 11.43 1.74 -9.59
C GLN A 232 11.18 2.22 -8.15
N SER A 233 11.80 1.59 -7.15
CA SER A 233 11.64 2.02 -5.75
C SER A 233 12.13 3.46 -5.53
N TRP A 234 13.30 3.80 -6.11
CA TRP A 234 13.82 5.17 -6.08
C TRP A 234 12.92 6.13 -6.87
N LEU A 235 12.43 5.73 -8.05
CA LEU A 235 11.53 6.54 -8.87
C LEU A 235 10.25 6.88 -8.10
N CYS A 236 9.57 5.88 -7.54
CA CYS A 236 8.33 6.06 -6.78
C CYS A 236 8.53 6.96 -5.55
N ALA A 237 9.65 6.86 -4.85
CA ALA A 237 9.97 7.73 -3.71
C ALA A 237 10.14 9.21 -4.11
N ASN A 238 10.63 9.46 -5.33
CA ASN A 238 11.06 10.77 -5.79
C ASN A 238 10.14 11.40 -6.84
N LEU A 239 9.08 10.71 -7.26
CA LEU A 239 8.12 11.24 -8.23
C LEU A 239 7.24 12.33 -7.62
N GLU A 240 6.99 13.39 -8.38
CA GLU A 240 5.94 14.36 -8.06
C GLU A 240 4.57 13.86 -8.53
N MET A 241 3.54 14.10 -7.72
CA MET A 241 2.16 13.82 -8.14
C MET A 241 1.82 14.69 -9.34
N LYS A 242 1.40 14.08 -10.46
CA LYS A 242 0.97 14.83 -11.64
C LYS A 242 -0.28 15.68 -11.32
N PRO A 243 -0.38 16.92 -11.83
CA PRO A 243 -1.58 17.76 -11.64
C PRO A 243 -2.87 17.03 -12.03
N GLU A 244 -2.86 16.30 -13.14
CA GLU A 244 -3.99 15.51 -13.64
C GLU A 244 -4.49 14.41 -12.67
N TRP A 245 -3.64 13.93 -11.75
CA TRP A 245 -4.02 12.97 -10.71
C TRP A 245 -4.75 13.65 -9.55
N LEU A 246 -4.56 14.95 -9.38
CA LEU A 246 -5.14 15.76 -8.31
C LEU A 246 -6.41 16.48 -8.77
N GLU A 247 -6.54 16.79 -10.06
CA GLU A 247 -7.67 17.56 -10.63
C GLU A 247 -9.04 16.92 -10.44
N ARG A 248 -9.15 15.58 -10.44
CA ARG A 248 -10.46 14.94 -10.28
C ARG A 248 -10.93 15.04 -8.82
N ASP A 249 -12.00 15.81 -8.64
CA ASP A 249 -12.81 15.87 -7.42
C ASP A 249 -14.30 15.74 -7.81
N ASN A 250 -14.91 14.61 -7.49
CA ASN A 250 -16.30 14.29 -7.83
C ASN A 250 -17.07 13.69 -6.63
N VAL A 251 -16.52 13.78 -5.41
CA VAL A 251 -17.25 13.46 -4.19
C VAL A 251 -18.32 14.52 -3.96
N VAL A 252 -19.47 14.11 -3.41
CA VAL A 252 -20.47 15.08 -2.94
C VAL A 252 -19.95 15.72 -1.67
N ARG A 253 -19.95 17.05 -1.61
CA ARG A 253 -19.59 17.85 -0.43
C ARG A 253 -20.84 18.41 0.24
N LYS A 254 -20.91 18.34 1.57
CA LYS A 254 -22.05 18.81 2.37
C LYS A 254 -21.58 19.54 3.61
N ARG A 255 -22.29 20.62 3.96
CA ARG A 255 -22.07 21.43 5.16
C ARG A 255 -23.39 21.61 5.90
N GLY A 256 -23.39 21.36 7.21
CA GLY A 256 -24.53 21.66 8.09
C GLY A 256 -25.83 20.92 7.77
N ILE A 257 -25.75 19.73 7.15
CA ILE A 257 -26.92 18.86 6.94
C ILE A 257 -27.37 18.23 8.26
N SER A 258 -28.65 17.87 8.37
CA SER A 258 -29.15 17.15 9.55
C SER A 258 -28.65 15.70 9.58
N VAL A 259 -28.74 15.03 10.72
CA VAL A 259 -28.40 13.60 10.84
C VAL A 259 -29.34 12.76 9.97
N GLU A 260 -30.63 13.10 9.92
CA GLU A 260 -31.62 12.43 9.10
C GLU A 260 -31.31 12.59 7.61
N GLU A 261 -30.90 13.78 7.18
CA GLU A 261 -30.46 14.01 5.80
C GLU A 261 -29.19 13.23 5.47
N PHE A 262 -28.24 13.14 6.41
CA PHE A 262 -27.03 12.33 6.24
C PHE A 262 -27.39 10.85 6.05
N VAL A 263 -28.21 10.32 6.95
CA VAL A 263 -28.65 8.92 6.92
C VAL A 263 -29.37 8.60 5.61
N LEU A 264 -30.40 9.37 5.26
CA LEU A 264 -31.27 9.10 4.11
C LEU A 264 -30.52 9.19 2.78
N ASN A 265 -29.60 10.14 2.64
CA ASN A 265 -28.96 10.43 1.35
C ASN A 265 -27.60 9.74 1.17
N PHE A 266 -26.92 9.35 2.26
CA PHE A 266 -25.55 8.84 2.21
C PHE A 266 -25.37 7.50 2.93
N GLU A 267 -25.71 7.41 4.22
CA GLU A 267 -25.44 6.19 4.98
C GLU A 267 -26.30 5.00 4.50
N GLU A 268 -27.62 5.17 4.43
CA GLU A 268 -28.56 4.13 3.98
C GLU A 268 -28.37 3.73 2.51
N PRO A 269 -28.12 4.68 1.56
CA PRO A 269 -27.75 4.34 0.19
C PRO A 269 -26.32 3.83 0.01
N ASN A 270 -25.52 3.76 1.09
CA ASN A 270 -24.12 3.35 1.09
C ASN A 270 -23.22 4.19 0.14
N LYS A 271 -23.32 5.52 0.23
CA LYS A 271 -22.62 6.49 -0.64
C LYS A 271 -21.61 7.34 0.14
N PRO A 272 -20.36 7.47 -0.33
CA PRO A 272 -19.38 8.37 0.27
C PRO A 272 -19.82 9.83 0.19
N VAL A 273 -19.46 10.61 1.21
CA VAL A 273 -19.68 12.05 1.27
C VAL A 273 -18.54 12.71 2.01
N LEU A 274 -18.19 13.93 1.60
CA LEU A 274 -17.26 14.78 2.33
C LEU A 274 -18.07 15.84 3.08
N LEU A 275 -17.85 15.89 4.38
CA LEU A 275 -18.55 16.73 5.34
C LEU A 275 -17.65 17.87 5.78
N GLU A 276 -18.20 19.08 5.74
CA GLU A 276 -17.52 20.32 6.07
C GLU A 276 -18.16 20.96 7.30
N GLY A 277 -17.33 21.57 8.15
CA GLY A 277 -17.80 22.35 9.30
C GLY A 277 -18.22 21.54 10.54
N CYS A 278 -18.23 20.21 10.47
CA CYS A 278 -18.67 19.35 11.58
C CYS A 278 -17.60 19.12 12.66
N ILE A 279 -16.39 19.67 12.47
CA ILE A 279 -15.28 19.56 13.41
C ILE A 279 -14.65 20.92 13.77
N ASP A 280 -15.24 22.04 13.33
CA ASP A 280 -14.71 23.40 13.50
C ASP A 280 -14.46 23.78 14.98
N ASN A 281 -15.18 23.15 15.90
CA ASN A 281 -15.09 23.38 17.33
C ASN A 281 -13.95 22.59 18.02
N TRP A 282 -13.37 21.58 17.37
CA TRP A 282 -12.35 20.71 17.97
C TRP A 282 -11.13 21.48 18.48
N GLY A 283 -10.65 21.09 19.67
CA GLY A 283 -9.39 21.60 20.20
C GLY A 283 -8.20 21.19 19.32
N ALA A 284 -8.29 20.01 18.72
CA ALA A 284 -7.27 19.45 17.85
C ALA A 284 -6.95 20.35 16.64
N LEU A 285 -7.96 20.91 15.96
CA LEU A 285 -7.74 21.82 14.83
C LEU A 285 -6.98 23.10 15.21
N ARG A 286 -7.10 23.55 16.45
CA ARG A 286 -6.46 24.77 16.94
C ARG A 286 -5.07 24.53 17.53
N LYS A 287 -4.84 23.36 18.11
CA LYS A 287 -3.64 23.09 18.93
C LYS A 287 -2.66 22.12 18.30
N TRP A 288 -3.10 21.19 17.46
CA TRP A 288 -2.25 20.08 17.02
C TRP A 288 -1.26 20.52 15.93
N ASP A 289 -0.12 21.01 16.39
CA ASP A 289 1.12 21.10 15.63
C ASP A 289 2.21 20.18 16.23
N ARG A 290 3.38 20.14 15.58
CA ARG A 290 4.47 19.26 15.99
C ARG A 290 4.95 19.59 17.40
N ASP A 291 5.14 20.86 17.71
CA ASP A 291 5.72 21.30 18.98
C ASP A 291 4.78 20.99 20.14
N TYR A 292 3.49 21.31 19.97
CA TYR A 292 2.45 20.97 20.93
C TYR A 292 2.37 19.47 21.18
N LEU A 293 2.32 18.65 20.11
CA LEU A 293 2.18 17.21 20.25
C LEU A 293 3.41 16.56 20.87
N VAL A 294 4.62 16.99 20.49
CA VAL A 294 5.86 16.49 21.11
C VAL A 294 5.91 16.86 22.60
N GLN A 295 5.54 18.10 22.95
CA GLN A 295 5.52 18.54 24.34
C GLN A 295 4.45 17.78 25.16
N LEU A 296 3.25 17.63 24.61
CA LEU A 296 2.12 16.97 25.30
C LEU A 296 2.39 15.48 25.52
N CYS A 297 2.90 14.79 24.50
CA CYS A 297 3.12 13.35 24.55
C CYS A 297 4.43 12.96 25.25
N GLY A 298 5.43 13.85 25.28
CA GLY A 298 6.71 13.62 25.93
C GLY A 298 7.38 12.32 25.46
N ASP A 299 7.62 11.41 26.41
CA ASP A 299 8.29 10.13 26.17
C ASP A 299 7.35 8.98 25.78
N VAL A 300 6.04 9.24 25.67
CA VAL A 300 5.06 8.24 25.25
C VAL A 300 5.35 7.79 23.82
N LYS A 301 5.32 6.47 23.61
CA LYS A 301 5.55 5.86 22.30
C LYS A 301 4.24 5.55 21.59
N PHE A 302 4.23 5.74 20.28
CA PHE A 302 3.12 5.47 19.39
C PHE A 302 3.49 4.39 18.37
N ALA A 303 2.51 3.59 17.97
CA ALA A 303 2.66 2.57 16.94
C ALA A 303 2.97 3.22 15.58
N VAL A 304 4.10 2.85 15.00
CA VAL A 304 4.56 3.28 13.69
C VAL A 304 4.95 2.04 12.88
N GLY A 305 3.98 1.46 12.19
CA GLY A 305 4.15 0.16 11.53
C GLY A 305 4.48 -0.95 12.54
N PRO A 306 5.60 -1.68 12.39
CA PRO A 306 5.94 -2.81 13.28
C PRO A 306 6.63 -2.39 14.59
N VAL A 307 6.94 -1.11 14.77
CA VAL A 307 7.70 -0.58 15.90
C VAL A 307 6.91 0.49 16.65
N GLU A 308 7.37 0.87 17.84
CA GLU A 308 6.85 2.03 18.56
C GLU A 308 7.93 3.14 18.66
N MET A 309 7.52 4.40 18.44
CA MET A 309 8.42 5.56 18.46
C MET A 309 7.85 6.71 19.29
N LYS A 310 8.72 7.48 19.94
CA LYS A 310 8.33 8.79 20.49
C LYS A 310 8.00 9.73 19.34
N LEU A 311 7.05 10.66 19.52
CA LEU A 311 6.68 11.61 18.46
C LEU A 311 7.85 12.44 17.96
N GLY A 312 8.74 12.88 18.86
CA GLY A 312 9.95 13.61 18.48
C GLY A 312 10.90 12.80 17.60
N ASP A 313 11.00 11.48 17.82
CA ASP A 313 11.81 10.59 16.99
C ASP A 313 11.13 10.35 15.63
N TYR A 314 9.82 10.19 15.63
CA TYR A 314 9.02 10.01 14.43
C TYR A 314 9.09 11.21 13.49
N PHE A 315 8.94 12.43 14.01
CA PHE A 315 9.05 13.65 13.19
C PHE A 315 10.46 13.82 12.61
N ARG A 316 11.52 13.51 13.38
CA ARG A 316 12.90 13.51 12.86
C ARG A 316 13.12 12.49 11.75
N TYR A 317 12.49 11.32 11.85
CA TYR A 317 12.46 10.34 10.77
C TYR A 317 11.71 10.87 9.54
N SER A 318 10.50 11.42 9.75
CA SER A 318 9.61 11.98 8.72
C SER A 318 10.29 13.07 7.88
N ASP A 319 11.12 13.91 8.52
CA ASP A 319 11.85 14.99 7.82
C ASP A 319 12.91 14.46 6.85
N GLN A 320 13.56 13.35 7.20
CA GLN A 320 14.72 12.81 6.49
C GLN A 320 14.36 11.71 5.50
N VAL A 321 13.26 10.98 5.73
CA VAL A 321 12.93 9.79 4.93
C VAL A 321 12.68 10.15 3.46
N ARG A 322 13.21 9.31 2.56
CA ARG A 322 13.02 9.38 1.11
C ARG A 322 12.78 7.98 0.55
N GLU A 323 11.68 7.36 0.94
CA GLU A 323 11.30 6.02 0.51
C GLU A 323 9.89 6.01 -0.10
N GLU A 324 9.59 5.01 -0.95
CA GLU A 324 8.28 4.91 -1.61
C GLU A 324 7.14 4.53 -0.66
N ARG A 325 7.48 3.99 0.52
CA ARG A 325 6.54 3.61 1.58
C ARG A 325 7.06 4.02 2.95
N PRO A 326 7.04 5.33 3.28
CA PRO A 326 7.44 5.80 4.59
C PRO A 326 6.66 5.09 5.71
N LEU A 327 7.33 4.81 6.82
CA LEU A 327 6.69 4.42 8.07
C LEU A 327 5.58 5.41 8.42
N TYR A 328 4.42 4.85 8.77
CA TYR A 328 3.19 5.57 8.99
C TYR A 328 2.73 5.37 10.43
N LEU A 329 2.55 6.46 11.17
CA LEU A 329 2.05 6.40 12.54
C LEU A 329 0.55 6.12 12.48
N PHE A 330 0.14 5.03 13.13
CA PHE A 330 -1.23 4.54 13.12
C PHE A 330 -1.51 3.85 14.46
N ASP A 331 -1.90 4.64 15.47
CA ASP A 331 -1.98 4.15 16.86
C ASP A 331 -3.44 4.08 17.34
N PRO A 332 -3.96 2.87 17.69
CA PRO A 332 -5.33 2.72 18.15
C PRO A 332 -5.58 3.20 19.58
N LYS A 333 -4.50 3.32 20.36
CA LYS A 333 -4.53 3.52 21.81
C LYS A 333 -4.10 4.92 22.21
N PHE A 334 -3.97 5.84 21.25
CA PHE A 334 -3.45 7.18 21.48
C PHE A 334 -4.17 7.92 22.60
N ALA A 335 -5.50 7.78 22.67
CA ALA A 335 -6.34 8.41 23.69
C ALA A 335 -6.29 7.68 25.04
N GLU A 336 -5.93 6.39 25.09
CA GLU A 336 -5.63 5.72 26.37
C GLU A 336 -4.22 6.07 26.88
N LYS A 337 -3.25 6.16 25.96
CA LYS A 337 -1.86 6.51 26.24
C LYS A 337 -1.73 7.96 26.70
N VAL A 338 -2.45 8.88 26.06
CA VAL A 338 -2.47 10.31 26.37
C VAL A 338 -3.93 10.80 26.38
N PRO A 339 -4.63 10.71 27.53
CA PRO A 339 -6.05 11.09 27.65
C PRO A 339 -6.38 12.48 27.11
N LYS A 340 -5.45 13.42 27.23
CA LYS A 340 -5.62 14.78 26.73
C LYS A 340 -5.86 14.85 25.22
N LEU A 341 -5.30 13.93 24.43
CA LEU A 341 -5.59 13.85 22.99
C LEU A 341 -7.04 13.44 22.75
N GLY A 342 -7.60 12.57 23.60
CA GLY A 342 -9.01 12.17 23.56
C GLY A 342 -9.97 13.30 23.92
N ASP A 343 -9.56 14.21 24.82
CA ASP A 343 -10.37 15.37 25.23
C ASP A 343 -10.43 16.50 24.18
N GLU A 344 -9.61 16.43 23.13
CA GLU A 344 -9.44 17.52 22.16
C GLU A 344 -10.20 17.31 20.85
N TYR A 345 -10.94 16.21 20.75
CA TYR A 345 -11.87 15.93 19.67
C TYR A 345 -13.14 15.26 20.21
N GLU A 346 -14.20 15.28 19.41
CA GLU A 346 -15.44 14.57 19.70
C GLU A 346 -15.90 13.82 18.46
N VAL A 347 -16.65 12.72 18.59
CA VAL A 347 -17.18 12.03 17.41
C VAL A 347 -18.20 12.96 16.72
N PRO A 348 -18.08 13.23 15.40
CA PRO A 348 -19.06 14.07 14.71
C PRO A 348 -20.47 13.49 14.84
N VAL A 349 -21.47 14.37 14.95
CA VAL A 349 -22.87 14.00 15.24
C VAL A 349 -23.46 12.93 14.31
N TYR A 350 -22.99 12.87 13.07
CA TYR A 350 -23.41 11.88 12.07
C TYR A 350 -23.04 10.43 12.42
N PHE A 351 -22.02 10.25 13.26
CA PHE A 351 -21.42 8.96 13.57
C PHE A 351 -21.55 8.60 15.06
N SER A 352 -22.47 9.26 15.78
CA SER A 352 -22.66 9.03 17.22
C SER A 352 -23.30 7.68 17.54
N GLU A 353 -24.01 7.06 16.59
CA GLU A 353 -24.51 5.69 16.72
C GLU A 353 -23.36 4.71 16.44
N ASP A 354 -22.79 4.14 17.50
CA ASP A 354 -21.75 3.12 17.41
C ASP A 354 -22.12 1.87 18.22
N LEU A 355 -22.74 0.91 17.54
CA LEU A 355 -23.25 -0.32 18.09
C LEU A 355 -22.15 -1.24 18.60
N PHE A 356 -20.91 -1.18 18.07
CA PHE A 356 -19.81 -1.96 18.68
C PHE A 356 -19.49 -1.49 20.12
N GLY A 357 -19.95 -0.30 20.51
CA GLY A 357 -19.86 0.20 21.88
C GLY A 357 -20.50 -0.72 22.93
N VAL A 358 -21.50 -1.54 22.58
CA VAL A 358 -22.16 -2.46 23.54
C VAL A 358 -21.22 -3.55 24.06
N LEU A 359 -20.11 -3.82 23.37
CA LEU A 359 -19.08 -4.78 23.80
C LEU A 359 -18.15 -4.21 24.89
N GLY A 360 -18.25 -2.91 25.20
CA GLY A 360 -17.35 -2.26 26.16
C GLY A 360 -15.88 -2.46 25.80
N ASN A 361 -15.09 -2.98 26.74
CA ASN A 361 -13.65 -3.22 26.56
C ASN A 361 -13.32 -4.42 25.65
N GLU A 362 -14.31 -5.25 25.29
CA GLU A 362 -14.10 -6.40 24.39
C GLU A 362 -14.27 -6.01 22.91
N ARG A 363 -14.64 -4.75 22.63
CA ARG A 363 -14.79 -4.26 21.25
C ARG A 363 -13.46 -4.33 20.49
N PRO A 364 -13.48 -4.53 19.17
CA PRO A 364 -12.30 -4.33 18.34
C PRO A 364 -11.76 -2.89 18.41
N ASP A 365 -10.46 -2.73 18.17
CA ASP A 365 -9.83 -1.43 17.90
C ASP A 365 -10.65 -0.69 16.83
N TYR A 366 -11.01 0.56 17.12
CA TYR A 366 -12.02 1.29 16.35
C TYR A 366 -11.65 2.73 16.05
N ARG A 367 -10.63 3.28 16.70
CA ARG A 367 -10.21 4.67 16.52
C ARG A 367 -8.71 4.72 16.41
N TRP A 368 -8.18 5.56 15.53
CA TRP A 368 -6.75 5.73 15.36
C TRP A 368 -6.39 7.20 15.19
N ILE A 369 -5.28 7.60 15.81
CA ILE A 369 -4.54 8.78 15.37
C ILE A 369 -3.60 8.36 14.24
N ILE A 370 -3.54 9.18 13.21
CA ILE A 370 -2.79 8.90 12.00
C ILE A 370 -1.89 10.09 11.69
N MET A 371 -0.58 9.85 11.55
CA MET A 371 0.38 10.88 11.16
C MET A 371 1.34 10.35 10.10
N GLY A 372 1.71 11.18 9.13
CA GLY A 372 2.81 10.84 8.24
C GLY A 372 3.23 11.92 7.25
N PRO A 373 4.43 11.78 6.66
CA PRO A 373 4.97 12.70 5.66
C PRO A 373 4.19 12.64 4.34
N ALA A 374 4.46 13.62 3.47
CA ALA A 374 4.01 13.58 2.08
C ALA A 374 4.43 12.27 1.39
N GLY A 375 3.52 11.66 0.61
CA GLY A 375 3.72 10.39 -0.07
C GLY A 375 3.42 9.15 0.77
N SER A 376 3.28 9.27 2.10
CA SER A 376 2.77 8.18 2.94
C SER A 376 1.25 8.04 2.80
N GLY A 377 0.69 6.92 3.28
CA GLY A 377 -0.74 6.66 3.24
C GLY A 377 -1.07 5.18 3.26
N SER A 378 -2.26 4.84 2.76
CA SER A 378 -2.78 3.47 2.70
C SER A 378 -3.12 3.10 1.26
N SER A 379 -2.58 1.96 0.78
CA SER A 379 -2.98 1.34 -0.49
C SER A 379 -4.45 0.90 -0.47
N PHE A 380 -4.97 0.41 -1.60
CA PHE A 380 -6.37 -0.06 -1.68
C PHE A 380 -6.68 -1.14 -0.65
N HIS A 381 -7.70 -0.87 0.15
CA HIS A 381 -8.27 -1.81 1.11
C HIS A 381 -9.77 -1.55 1.28
N VAL A 382 -10.43 -2.49 1.94
CA VAL A 382 -11.78 -2.34 2.47
C VAL A 382 -11.67 -2.38 3.98
N ASP A 383 -12.43 -1.53 4.68
CA ASP A 383 -12.42 -1.51 6.13
C ASP A 383 -12.77 -2.88 6.73
N PRO A 384 -12.07 -3.29 7.81
CA PRO A 384 -12.25 -4.60 8.39
C PRO A 384 -13.63 -4.74 9.05
N ASN A 385 -13.99 -6.00 9.33
CA ASN A 385 -15.20 -6.36 10.06
C ASN A 385 -16.50 -5.88 9.39
N SER A 386 -16.46 -5.49 8.11
CA SER A 386 -17.61 -4.89 7.41
C SER A 386 -18.08 -3.57 8.05
N THR A 387 -17.20 -2.85 8.72
CA THR A 387 -17.54 -1.55 9.33
C THR A 387 -17.66 -0.46 8.28
N SER A 388 -18.28 0.66 8.66
CA SER A 388 -18.11 1.94 7.96
C SER A 388 -17.12 2.78 8.74
N ALA A 389 -16.55 3.80 8.10
CA ALA A 389 -15.56 4.65 8.73
C ALA A 389 -15.79 6.13 8.42
N TRP A 390 -15.23 6.97 9.27
CA TRP A 390 -15.03 8.38 8.98
C TRP A 390 -13.58 8.76 9.24
N ASN A 391 -13.05 9.70 8.45
CA ASN A 391 -11.69 10.21 8.59
C ASN A 391 -11.70 11.73 8.60
N ALA A 392 -11.29 12.33 9.72
CA ALA A 392 -11.20 13.76 9.93
C ALA A 392 -9.75 14.23 9.77
N VAL A 393 -9.51 15.10 8.78
CA VAL A 393 -8.18 15.68 8.56
C VAL A 393 -8.02 16.89 9.48
N ILE A 394 -7.02 16.82 10.37
CA ILE A 394 -6.74 17.87 11.36
C ILE A 394 -5.69 18.84 10.83
N LYS A 395 -4.65 18.28 10.18
CA LYS A 395 -3.58 19.05 9.53
C LYS A 395 -3.23 18.39 8.20
N GLY A 396 -2.86 19.22 7.23
CA GLY A 396 -2.48 18.79 5.89
C GLY A 396 -3.65 18.45 4.99
N SER A 397 -3.40 17.61 3.99
CA SER A 397 -4.39 17.20 3.00
C SER A 397 -4.10 15.81 2.44
N LYS A 398 -5.18 15.10 2.10
CA LYS A 398 -5.16 13.71 1.65
C LYS A 398 -5.93 13.58 0.35
N LYS A 399 -5.33 12.95 -0.67
CA LYS A 399 -6.05 12.53 -1.87
C LYS A 399 -6.67 11.16 -1.62
N TRP A 400 -7.97 11.06 -1.86
CA TRP A 400 -8.77 9.85 -1.75
C TRP A 400 -9.20 9.35 -3.12
N ILE A 401 -9.19 8.02 -3.29
CA ILE A 401 -9.78 7.33 -4.44
C ILE A 401 -10.60 6.17 -3.90
N LEU A 402 -11.89 6.16 -4.21
CA LEU A 402 -12.86 5.19 -3.72
C LEU A 402 -13.55 4.48 -4.89
N PHE A 403 -13.57 3.15 -4.85
CA PHE A 403 -14.35 2.31 -5.76
C PHE A 403 -15.52 1.65 -5.01
N PRO A 404 -16.69 1.55 -5.65
CA PRO A 404 -17.85 0.92 -5.02
C PRO A 404 -17.58 -0.56 -4.74
N PRO A 405 -18.31 -1.19 -3.80
CA PRO A 405 -18.03 -2.55 -3.33
C PRO A 405 -18.02 -3.63 -4.42
N ASP A 406 -18.75 -3.41 -5.52
CA ASP A 406 -18.84 -4.34 -6.65
C ASP A 406 -17.75 -4.13 -7.71
N VAL A 407 -16.81 -3.20 -7.50
CA VAL A 407 -15.74 -2.87 -8.44
C VAL A 407 -14.38 -3.01 -7.77
N ILE A 408 -13.64 -4.02 -8.22
CA ILE A 408 -12.23 -4.21 -7.82
C ILE A 408 -11.38 -3.15 -8.54
N PRO A 409 -10.55 -2.37 -7.83
CA PRO A 409 -9.69 -1.36 -8.45
C PRO A 409 -8.69 -1.98 -9.45
N PRO A 410 -8.31 -1.28 -10.53
CA PRO A 410 -7.31 -1.79 -11.47
C PRO A 410 -5.98 -2.11 -10.78
N GLY A 411 -5.37 -3.24 -11.11
CA GLY A 411 -4.12 -3.71 -10.49
C GLY A 411 -4.29 -4.33 -9.10
N VAL A 412 -5.51 -4.39 -8.56
CA VAL A 412 -5.84 -5.05 -7.30
C VAL A 412 -6.46 -6.40 -7.57
N HIS A 413 -5.98 -7.42 -6.85
CA HIS A 413 -6.40 -8.81 -7.01
C HIS A 413 -6.63 -9.43 -5.61
N PRO A 414 -7.86 -9.34 -5.07
CA PRO A 414 -8.21 -10.03 -3.83
C PRO A 414 -8.28 -11.54 -4.05
N SER A 415 -7.88 -12.32 -3.05
CA SER A 415 -8.06 -13.77 -3.02
C SER A 415 -9.56 -14.12 -2.97
N PRO A 416 -9.97 -15.32 -3.43
CA PRO A 416 -11.38 -15.73 -3.42
C PRO A 416 -12.03 -15.69 -2.02
N ASP A 417 -11.25 -15.91 -0.96
CA ASP A 417 -11.69 -15.90 0.42
C ASP A 417 -11.57 -14.51 1.09
N GLY A 418 -10.99 -13.53 0.38
CA GLY A 418 -10.77 -12.16 0.85
C GLY A 418 -9.67 -12.00 1.90
N ALA A 419 -8.89 -13.06 2.19
CA ALA A 419 -7.83 -13.04 3.19
C ALA A 419 -6.57 -12.30 2.73
N GLU A 420 -6.30 -12.32 1.43
CA GLU A 420 -5.13 -11.70 0.83
C GLU A 420 -5.53 -10.75 -0.29
N VAL A 421 -4.77 -9.67 -0.45
CA VAL A 421 -4.97 -8.70 -1.53
C VAL A 421 -3.62 -8.40 -2.16
N ALA A 422 -3.41 -8.89 -3.38
CA ALA A 422 -2.27 -8.46 -4.19
C ALA A 422 -2.59 -7.08 -4.78
N SER A 423 -1.69 -6.11 -4.56
CA SER A 423 -1.82 -4.73 -5.04
C SER A 423 -0.43 -4.21 -5.42
N PRO A 424 -0.32 -3.08 -6.15
CA PRO A 424 0.96 -2.45 -6.42
C PRO A 424 1.74 -2.18 -5.13
N VAL A 425 3.07 -2.26 -5.23
CA VAL A 425 3.99 -2.15 -4.10
C VAL A 425 3.78 -0.84 -3.36
N SER A 426 3.68 0.27 -4.10
CA SER A 426 3.45 1.61 -3.54
C SER A 426 2.27 2.33 -4.18
N ILE A 427 1.76 3.35 -3.49
CA ILE A 427 0.64 4.16 -3.96
C ILE A 427 1.00 4.88 -5.27
N ILE A 428 2.22 5.42 -5.34
CA ILE A 428 2.73 6.11 -6.53
C ILE A 428 2.83 5.17 -7.73
N GLU A 429 3.28 3.93 -7.53
CA GLU A 429 3.27 2.91 -8.59
C GLU A 429 1.86 2.69 -9.14
N TRP A 430 0.84 2.66 -8.26
CA TRP A 430 -0.54 2.53 -8.72
C TRP A 430 -0.95 3.72 -9.60
N PHE A 431 -0.59 4.95 -9.22
CA PHE A 431 -0.86 6.13 -10.03
C PHE A 431 -0.20 6.07 -11.40
N MET A 432 1.07 5.65 -11.46
CA MET A 432 1.83 5.55 -12.70
C MET A 432 1.24 4.54 -13.67
N ASN A 433 0.86 3.36 -13.17
CA ASN A 433 0.56 2.20 -14.02
C ASN A 433 -0.94 1.99 -14.24
N PHE A 434 -1.79 2.42 -13.30
CA PHE A 434 -3.20 2.02 -13.26
C PHE A 434 -4.19 3.19 -13.24
N TYR A 435 -3.81 4.38 -12.77
CA TYR A 435 -4.73 5.53 -12.72
C TYR A 435 -5.30 5.92 -14.09
N GLY A 436 -4.49 5.83 -15.15
CA GLY A 436 -4.93 6.09 -16.52
C GLY A 436 -6.13 5.23 -16.96
N ALA A 437 -6.20 3.97 -16.49
CA ALA A 437 -7.30 3.06 -16.79
C ALA A 437 -8.64 3.52 -16.19
N THR A 438 -8.62 4.35 -15.14
CA THR A 438 -9.84 4.87 -14.50
C THR A 438 -10.63 5.81 -15.41
N LYS A 439 -9.99 6.44 -16.40
CA LYS A 439 -10.64 7.38 -17.33
C LYS A 439 -11.74 6.70 -18.16
N ASN A 440 -11.53 5.42 -18.49
CA ASN A 440 -12.41 4.63 -19.37
C ASN A 440 -13.20 3.54 -18.63
N TRP A 441 -13.20 3.55 -17.30
CA TRP A 441 -13.87 2.52 -16.50
C TRP A 441 -15.39 2.69 -16.52
N LYS A 442 -16.15 1.58 -16.58
CA LYS A 442 -17.63 1.59 -16.64
C LYS A 442 -18.24 2.34 -15.44
N LYS A 443 -17.72 2.07 -14.24
CA LYS A 443 -18.06 2.76 -12.99
C LYS A 443 -16.84 3.54 -12.52
N LYS A 444 -16.82 4.85 -12.77
CA LYS A 444 -15.68 5.70 -12.39
C LYS A 444 -15.51 5.72 -10.86
N PRO A 445 -14.27 5.83 -10.36
CA PRO A 445 -14.03 6.03 -8.94
C PRO A 445 -14.58 7.39 -8.49
N ILE A 446 -14.92 7.45 -7.19
CA ILE A 446 -15.13 8.70 -6.47
C ILE A 446 -13.77 9.16 -5.95
N GLU A 447 -13.45 10.43 -6.16
CA GLU A 447 -12.16 11.02 -5.82
C GLU A 447 -12.37 12.38 -5.20
N CYS A 448 -11.49 12.74 -4.27
CA CYS A 448 -11.42 14.10 -3.72
C CYS A 448 -10.07 14.37 -3.06
N VAL A 449 -9.78 15.65 -2.86
CA VAL A 449 -8.76 16.08 -1.90
C VAL A 449 -9.49 16.53 -0.64
N CYS A 450 -9.27 15.78 0.45
CA CYS A 450 -9.78 16.10 1.78
C CYS A 450 -8.74 16.94 2.54
N LYS A 451 -9.13 18.15 2.93
CA LYS A 451 -8.26 19.16 3.56
C LYS A 451 -8.50 19.25 5.06
N ALA A 452 -7.59 19.89 5.79
CA ALA A 452 -7.77 20.20 7.20
C ALA A 452 -9.14 20.86 7.47
N GLY A 453 -9.87 20.33 8.46
CA GLY A 453 -11.25 20.76 8.79
C GLY A 453 -12.35 19.95 8.09
N GLU A 454 -12.01 19.08 7.15
CA GLU A 454 -12.96 18.24 6.42
C GLU A 454 -12.98 16.80 6.96
N VAL A 455 -14.14 16.15 6.85
CA VAL A 455 -14.35 14.75 7.25
C VAL A 455 -14.91 13.95 6.09
N ILE A 456 -14.26 12.87 5.68
CA ILE A 456 -14.81 11.95 4.67
C ILE A 456 -15.51 10.78 5.35
N PHE A 457 -16.73 10.46 4.90
CA PHE A 457 -17.45 9.24 5.22
C PHE A 457 -17.14 8.14 4.21
N VAL A 458 -16.67 7.00 4.69
CA VAL A 458 -16.36 5.79 3.92
C VAL A 458 -17.40 4.71 4.27
N PRO A 459 -18.35 4.42 3.37
CA PRO A 459 -19.39 3.45 3.64
C PRO A 459 -18.84 2.02 3.65
N ASN A 460 -19.63 1.10 4.21
CA ASN A 460 -19.30 -0.32 4.23
C ASN A 460 -18.93 -0.85 2.84
N GLY A 461 -17.84 -1.61 2.76
CA GLY A 461 -17.45 -2.36 1.56
C GLY A 461 -16.74 -1.55 0.48
N TRP A 462 -16.56 -0.24 0.64
CA TRP A 462 -15.88 0.59 -0.36
C TRP A 462 -14.38 0.36 -0.36
N TRP A 463 -13.83 0.02 -1.52
CA TRP A 463 -12.39 0.00 -1.74
C TRP A 463 -11.87 1.42 -1.71
N HIS A 464 -10.83 1.70 -0.94
CA HIS A 464 -10.29 3.04 -0.87
C HIS A 464 -8.77 3.07 -0.72
N LEU A 465 -8.15 4.05 -1.37
CA LEU A 465 -6.73 4.38 -1.31
C LEU A 465 -6.59 5.84 -0.89
N VAL A 466 -5.58 6.10 -0.04
CA VAL A 466 -5.32 7.43 0.52
C VAL A 466 -3.83 7.74 0.42
N ILE A 467 -3.49 8.91 -0.13
CA ILE A 467 -2.12 9.44 -0.11
C ILE A 467 -2.08 10.82 0.53
N ASN A 468 -1.16 11.01 1.46
CA ASN A 468 -0.86 12.30 2.08
C ASN A 468 -0.13 13.17 1.07
N LEU A 469 -0.71 14.34 0.72
CA LEU A 469 -0.09 15.27 -0.22
C LEU A 469 0.98 16.14 0.45
N GLU A 470 0.88 16.27 1.76
CA GLU A 470 1.77 16.99 2.66
C GLU A 470 1.84 16.26 4.00
N GLU A 471 2.67 16.74 4.94
CA GLU A 471 2.61 16.22 6.30
C GLU A 471 1.19 16.35 6.86
N SER A 472 0.62 15.22 7.26
CA SER A 472 -0.78 15.15 7.61
C SER A 472 -1.00 14.53 8.98
N ILE A 473 -1.96 15.07 9.71
CA ILE A 473 -2.48 14.54 10.99
C ILE A 473 -3.98 14.34 10.83
N ALA A 474 -4.47 13.16 11.18
CA ALA A 474 -5.90 12.84 11.10
C ALA A 474 -6.33 11.91 12.24
N ILE A 475 -7.64 11.92 12.52
CA ILE A 475 -8.30 10.92 13.34
C ILE A 475 -9.26 10.15 12.44
N THR A 476 -9.26 8.83 12.54
CA THR A 476 -10.23 7.99 11.85
C THR A 476 -10.92 7.09 12.87
N GLN A 477 -12.21 6.81 12.66
CA GLN A 477 -12.88 5.76 13.41
C GLN A 477 -13.75 4.89 12.52
N ASN A 478 -13.78 3.62 12.88
CA ASN A 478 -14.69 2.63 12.33
C ASN A 478 -15.86 2.47 13.29
N TYR A 479 -17.06 2.42 12.77
CA TYR A 479 -18.28 2.37 13.57
C TYR A 479 -19.33 1.44 12.94
N VAL A 480 -20.24 0.98 13.78
CA VAL A 480 -21.40 0.18 13.36
C VAL A 480 -22.66 0.94 13.67
N SER A 481 -23.47 1.19 12.67
CA SER A 481 -24.81 1.76 12.83
C SER A 481 -25.85 0.70 12.49
N ARG A 482 -27.13 1.03 12.70
CA ARG A 482 -28.23 0.15 12.26
C ARG A 482 -28.18 -0.12 10.74
N ARG A 483 -27.51 0.72 9.96
CA ARG A 483 -27.49 0.65 8.48
C ARG A 483 -26.49 -0.36 7.96
N ASN A 484 -25.46 -0.69 8.74
CA ASN A 484 -24.45 -1.70 8.40
C ASN A 484 -24.41 -2.89 9.39
N LEU A 485 -25.24 -2.91 10.44
CA LEU A 485 -25.27 -3.99 11.44
C LEU A 485 -25.40 -5.39 10.83
N LEU A 486 -26.33 -5.56 9.88
CA LEU A 486 -26.51 -6.87 9.22
C LEU A 486 -25.28 -7.27 8.40
N ASN A 487 -24.64 -6.32 7.71
CA ASN A 487 -23.40 -6.57 6.96
C ASN A 487 -22.25 -7.01 7.88
N VAL A 488 -22.17 -6.43 9.09
CA VAL A 488 -21.19 -6.80 10.12
C VAL A 488 -21.49 -8.20 10.64
N LEU A 489 -22.73 -8.48 11.05
CA LEU A 489 -23.13 -9.79 11.56
C LEU A 489 -22.93 -10.91 10.52
N ASP A 490 -23.19 -10.64 9.24
CA ASP A 490 -22.97 -11.59 8.16
C ASP A 490 -21.47 -11.81 7.90
N PHE A 491 -20.64 -10.77 7.99
CA PHE A 491 -19.19 -10.90 7.90
C PHE A 491 -18.63 -11.74 9.04
N LEU A 492 -19.02 -11.45 10.28
CA LEU A 492 -18.54 -12.12 11.48
C LEU A 492 -18.94 -13.60 11.54
N ARG A 493 -20.00 -14.00 10.83
CA ARG A 493 -20.47 -15.40 10.75
C ARG A 493 -19.78 -16.22 9.67
N ARG A 494 -18.94 -15.61 8.82
CA ARG A 494 -18.28 -16.35 7.73
C ARG A 494 -17.39 -17.46 8.30
N PRO A 495 -17.27 -18.62 7.61
CA PRO A 495 -16.42 -19.72 8.08
C PRO A 495 -14.96 -19.34 8.32
N ASN A 496 -14.45 -18.37 7.57
CA ASN A 496 -13.09 -17.84 7.69
C ASN A 496 -12.99 -16.55 8.51
N ALA A 497 -14.04 -16.14 9.24
CA ALA A 497 -14.04 -14.90 10.02
C ALA A 497 -12.89 -14.85 11.06
N SER A 498 -12.50 -15.99 11.64
CA SER A 498 -11.36 -16.06 12.56
C SER A 498 -10.03 -15.57 11.95
N THR A 499 -9.89 -15.64 10.63
CA THR A 499 -8.73 -15.13 9.89
C THR A 499 -8.89 -13.67 9.49
N LEU A 500 -10.11 -13.26 9.10
CA LEU A 500 -10.41 -11.93 8.55
C LEU A 500 -10.70 -10.87 9.61
N VAL A 501 -11.20 -11.27 10.78
CA VAL A 501 -11.53 -10.34 11.85
C VAL A 501 -10.25 -9.67 12.35
N SER A 502 -10.30 -8.34 12.48
CA SER A 502 -9.17 -7.54 12.94
C SER A 502 -9.55 -6.65 14.13
N GLY A 503 -8.55 -6.07 14.78
CA GLY A 503 -8.73 -5.18 15.94
C GLY A 503 -9.06 -5.90 17.26
N THR A 504 -9.15 -7.23 17.30
CA THR A 504 -9.39 -7.98 18.54
C THR A 504 -8.58 -9.27 18.63
N ARG A 505 -8.37 -9.72 19.87
CA ARG A 505 -7.78 -11.02 20.20
C ARG A 505 -8.80 -12.15 20.11
N ASP A 506 -10.07 -11.88 20.41
CA ASP A 506 -11.13 -12.88 20.38
C ASP A 506 -11.85 -12.87 19.02
N ARG A 507 -11.16 -13.40 18.00
CA ARG A 507 -11.68 -13.43 16.63
C ARG A 507 -12.75 -14.49 16.40
N VAL A 508 -12.80 -15.51 17.26
CA VAL A 508 -13.65 -16.69 17.08
C VAL A 508 -15.04 -16.42 17.64
N ASN A 509 -15.14 -15.82 18.82
CA ASN A 509 -16.42 -15.64 19.51
C ASN A 509 -17.05 -14.25 19.30
N LEU A 510 -16.43 -13.40 18.48
CA LEU A 510 -16.89 -12.02 18.29
C LEU A 510 -18.33 -11.95 17.78
N TYR A 511 -18.73 -12.87 16.89
CA TYR A 511 -20.11 -12.94 16.38
C TYR A 511 -21.13 -13.13 17.50
N ASP A 512 -20.97 -14.19 18.31
CA ASP A 512 -21.92 -14.52 19.36
C ASP A 512 -21.94 -13.46 20.47
N LYS A 513 -20.77 -12.96 20.87
CA LYS A 513 -20.66 -11.87 21.84
C LYS A 513 -21.38 -10.62 21.37
N PHE A 514 -21.13 -10.21 20.12
CA PHE A 514 -21.73 -9.00 19.58
C PHE A 514 -23.24 -9.15 19.40
N LYS A 515 -23.71 -10.26 18.83
CA LYS A 515 -25.13 -10.55 18.68
C LYS A 515 -25.85 -10.56 20.03
N ASN A 516 -25.31 -11.25 21.03
CA ASN A 516 -25.94 -11.34 22.35
C ASN A 516 -25.95 -10.00 23.08
N ALA A 517 -24.87 -9.19 22.96
CA ALA A 517 -24.82 -7.87 23.56
C ALA A 517 -25.80 -6.88 22.89
N ILE A 518 -26.02 -7.00 21.58
CA ILE A 518 -27.06 -6.25 20.87
C ILE A 518 -28.44 -6.67 21.33
N GLU A 519 -28.77 -7.96 21.37
CA GLU A 519 -30.08 -8.42 21.84
C GLU A 519 -30.36 -8.04 23.31
N ALA A 520 -29.33 -7.99 24.15
CA ALA A 520 -29.47 -7.53 25.53
C ALA A 520 -29.73 -6.02 25.63
N SER A 521 -29.10 -5.21 24.76
CA SER A 521 -29.18 -3.74 24.81
C SER A 521 -30.37 -3.19 23.99
N PHE A 522 -30.72 -3.86 22.90
CA PHE A 522 -31.75 -3.50 21.92
C PHE A 522 -32.55 -4.75 21.49
N PRO A 523 -33.41 -5.29 22.36
CA PRO A 523 -34.12 -6.55 22.09
C PRO A 523 -34.97 -6.49 20.82
N GLY A 524 -34.78 -7.45 19.91
CA GLY A 524 -35.57 -7.58 18.67
C GLY A 524 -35.13 -6.67 17.51
N GLU A 525 -34.10 -5.85 17.70
CA GLU A 525 -33.60 -4.93 16.67
C GLU A 525 -33.05 -5.69 15.44
N ILE A 526 -32.30 -6.78 15.65
CA ILE A 526 -31.74 -7.59 14.56
C ILE A 526 -32.86 -8.20 13.72
N ASP A 527 -33.92 -8.71 14.36
CA ASP A 527 -35.07 -9.29 13.68
C ASP A 527 -35.86 -8.24 12.90
N GLU A 528 -36.07 -7.05 13.47
CA GLU A 528 -36.76 -5.94 12.79
C GLU A 528 -35.99 -5.48 11.56
N LEU A 529 -34.67 -5.27 11.67
CA LEU A 529 -33.81 -4.89 10.56
C LEU A 529 -33.78 -5.98 9.48
N SER A 530 -33.71 -7.24 9.88
CA SER A 530 -33.75 -8.38 8.95
C SER A 530 -35.06 -8.43 8.16
N ARG A 531 -36.20 -8.17 8.82
CA ARG A 531 -37.51 -8.09 8.16
C ARG A 531 -37.58 -6.92 7.17
N LYS A 532 -37.13 -5.72 7.57
CA LYS A 532 -37.10 -4.54 6.69
C LYS A 532 -36.22 -4.78 5.46
N GLU A 533 -35.06 -5.42 5.63
CA GLU A 533 -34.15 -5.72 4.52
C GLU A 533 -34.75 -6.73 3.54
N GLU A 534 -35.45 -7.76 4.03
CA GLU A 534 -36.16 -8.72 3.17
C GLU A 534 -37.32 -8.05 2.40
N GLU A 535 -38.11 -7.21 3.07
CA GLU A 535 -39.16 -6.41 2.42
C GLU A 535 -38.58 -5.51 1.32
N ARG A 536 -37.45 -4.85 1.58
CA ARG A 536 -36.73 -4.01 0.61
C ARG A 536 -36.25 -4.82 -0.58
N LYS A 537 -35.66 -6.00 -0.37
CA LYS A 537 -35.23 -6.90 -1.44
C LYS A 537 -36.40 -7.39 -2.29
N ILE A 538 -37.53 -7.72 -1.67
CA ILE A 538 -38.75 -8.11 -2.38
C ILE A 538 -39.26 -6.96 -3.25
N GLN A 539 -39.27 -5.73 -2.72
CA GLN A 539 -39.72 -4.55 -3.47
C GLN A 539 -38.78 -4.23 -4.65
N GLN A 540 -37.46 -4.31 -4.46
CA GLN A 540 -36.48 -4.12 -5.53
C GLN A 540 -36.62 -5.18 -6.63
N ARG A 541 -36.83 -6.46 -6.27
CA ARG A 541 -37.10 -7.53 -7.24
C ARG A 541 -38.38 -7.28 -8.04
N LYS A 542 -39.44 -6.79 -7.38
CA LYS A 542 -40.69 -6.40 -8.07
C LYS A 542 -40.45 -5.27 -9.06
N LEU A 543 -39.74 -4.20 -8.67
CA LEU A 543 -39.40 -3.07 -9.55
C LEU A 543 -38.59 -3.54 -10.76
N SER A 544 -37.50 -4.32 -10.54
CA SER A 544 -36.68 -4.87 -11.63
C SER A 544 -37.47 -5.78 -12.57
N PHE A 545 -38.43 -6.55 -12.05
CA PHE A 545 -39.33 -7.35 -12.87
C PHE A 545 -40.21 -6.46 -13.75
N TRP A 546 -40.81 -5.40 -13.21
CA TRP A 546 -41.62 -4.46 -13.99
C TRP A 546 -40.81 -3.71 -15.05
N ASP A 547 -39.57 -3.31 -14.74
CA ASP A 547 -38.66 -2.69 -15.71
C ASP A 547 -38.36 -3.67 -16.86
N SER A 548 -38.16 -4.96 -16.56
CA SER A 548 -37.95 -6.00 -17.59
C SER A 548 -39.21 -6.30 -18.43
N VAL A 549 -40.40 -6.13 -17.86
CA VAL A 549 -41.69 -6.28 -18.55
C VAL A 549 -42.03 -5.06 -19.40
N ALA A 550 -41.66 -3.86 -18.95
CA ALA A 550 -41.83 -2.62 -19.72
C ALA A 550 -40.92 -2.60 -20.95
N ASP A 551 -39.68 -3.08 -20.83
CA ASP A 551 -38.75 -3.23 -21.96
C ASP A 551 -39.21 -4.29 -22.98
N THR A 552 -39.95 -5.31 -22.57
CA THR A 552 -40.53 -6.31 -23.48
C THR A 552 -41.84 -5.85 -24.14
N ASN A 553 -42.60 -4.97 -23.50
CA ASN A 553 -43.85 -4.43 -24.06
C ASN A 553 -43.68 -3.27 -25.07
N MET A 554 -42.46 -2.82 -25.37
CA MET A 554 -42.19 -1.97 -26.54
C MET A 554 -42.14 -2.75 -27.87
N GLY A 555 -42.34 -4.07 -27.84
CA GLY A 555 -42.53 -4.92 -29.02
C GLY A 555 -44.01 -5.21 -29.31
N ALA A 556 -44.69 -4.28 -29.97
CA ALA A 556 -45.88 -4.50 -30.82
C ALA A 556 -46.99 -5.48 -30.33
N PHE A 557 -48.01 -4.95 -29.66
CA PHE A 557 -49.38 -5.49 -29.79
C PHE A 557 -50.24 -4.49 -30.56
N LYS A 558 -50.41 -4.72 -31.88
CA LYS A 558 -51.48 -4.09 -32.68
C LYS A 558 -52.71 -5.00 -32.60
N PHE A 559 -53.77 -4.53 -31.96
CA PHE A 559 -55.10 -5.09 -32.18
C PHE A 559 -55.64 -4.56 -33.51
N SER A 560 -56.03 -5.47 -34.41
CA SER A 560 -56.85 -5.14 -35.57
C SER A 560 -58.32 -5.16 -35.16
N PHE A 561 -58.99 -4.01 -35.26
CA PHE A 561 -60.43 -3.93 -35.48
C PHE A 561 -60.68 -3.27 -36.84
#